data_AF-A0A950TU54-F1
#
_entry.id   AF-A0A950TU54-F1
#
_cell.length_a   1.000
_cell.length_b   1.000
_cell.length_c   1.000
_cell.angle_alpha   90.00
_cell.angle_beta   90.00
_cell.angle_gamma   90.00
#
_symmetry.space_group_name_H-M   'P 1'
#
loop_
_entity.id
_entity.type
_entity.pdbx_description
1 polymer ?
#
loop_
_entity_poly.entity_id
_entity_poly.type
_entity_poly.pdbx_seq_one_letter_code
_entity_poly.pdbx_strand_id
1 'polypeptide(L)'
;MTRHFGVLIPSTNTTVEIEYSRLISPLLQAHFGRVLTSGTAPFAPPKEEDVAYQSRLLGMSKVEVICLSQTSASLFTDEYDEVTVRRMTESSGVPSLTSAQAVG
;
A
#
# COMPACT_ATOMS: atom_id res chain seq x y z
N MET A 1 -8.31 -21.94 -5.32
CA MET A 1 -7.08 -21.34 -5.88
C MET A 1 -6.73 -20.15 -5.01
N THR A 2 -5.47 -20.04 -4.59
CA THR A 2 -5.01 -18.90 -3.77
C THR A 2 -5.03 -17.62 -4.59
N ARG A 3 -5.52 -16.53 -4.01
CA ARG A 3 -5.57 -15.19 -4.62
C ARG A 3 -4.52 -14.29 -3.99
N HIS A 4 -3.96 -13.39 -4.77
CA HIS A 4 -2.81 -12.59 -4.35
C HIS A 4 -3.17 -11.10 -4.27
N PHE A 5 -2.70 -10.42 -3.22
CA PHE A 5 -2.84 -8.98 -3.10
C PHE A 5 -1.54 -8.34 -2.60
N GLY A 6 -1.27 -7.12 -3.07
CA GLY A 6 -0.11 -6.33 -2.70
C GLY A 6 -0.41 -5.39 -1.55
N VAL A 7 0.59 -5.15 -0.72
CA VAL A 7 0.48 -4.27 0.45
C VAL A 7 1.71 -3.40 0.52
N LEU A 8 1.54 -2.10 0.31
CA LEU A 8 2.56 -1.10 0.60
C LEU A 8 2.49 -0.73 2.08
N ILE A 9 3.63 -0.76 2.76
CA ILE A 9 3.74 -0.39 4.17
C ILE A 9 4.92 0.57 4.38
N PRO A 10 4.84 1.50 5.33
CA PRO A 10 6.00 2.28 5.76
C PRO A 10 7.15 1.36 6.15
N SER A 11 8.39 1.75 5.84
CA SER A 11 9.58 1.00 6.26
C SER A 11 9.65 0.74 7.77
N THR A 12 9.01 1.59 8.58
CA THR A 12 8.89 1.50 10.04
C THR A 12 7.71 0.65 10.53
N ASN A 13 6.84 0.17 9.65
CA ASN A 13 5.68 -0.64 10.04
C ASN A 13 6.12 -2.02 10.52
N THR A 14 5.64 -2.44 11.69
CA THR A 14 5.96 -3.74 12.29
C THR A 14 4.74 -4.62 12.51
N THR A 15 3.55 -4.18 12.09
CA THR A 15 2.27 -4.78 12.51
C THR A 15 1.53 -5.42 11.36
N VAL A 16 1.49 -4.78 10.19
CA VAL A 16 0.62 -5.20 9.08
C VAL A 16 1.01 -6.59 8.58
N GLU A 17 2.31 -6.88 8.46
CA GLU A 17 2.80 -8.20 8.05
C GLU A 17 2.39 -9.30 9.03
N ILE A 18 2.46 -9.02 10.34
CA ILE A 18 2.06 -9.96 11.40
C ILE A 18 0.56 -10.23 11.33
N GLU A 19 -0.25 -9.17 11.31
CA GLU A 19 -1.70 -9.28 11.35
C GLU A 19 -2.25 -9.90 10.07
N TYR A 20 -1.73 -9.54 8.90
CA TYR A 20 -2.15 -10.18 7.66
C TYR A 20 -1.72 -11.64 7.58
N SER A 21 -0.57 -12.01 8.14
CA SER A 21 -0.18 -13.44 8.22
C SER A 21 -1.08 -14.25 9.16
N ARG A 22 -1.74 -13.60 10.14
CA ARG A 22 -2.56 -14.27 11.17
C ARG A 22 -4.06 -14.26 10.87
N LEU A 23 -4.60 -13.19 10.28
CA LEU A 23 -6.04 -12.92 10.23
C LEU A 23 -6.69 -13.15 8.87
N ILE A 24 -5.94 -13.08 7.77
CA ILE A 24 -6.55 -13.20 6.44
C ILE A 24 -7.01 -14.63 6.16
N SER A 25 -8.01 -14.76 5.28
CA SER A 25 -8.47 -16.05 4.78
C SER A 25 -7.30 -16.86 4.20
N PRO A 26 -7.23 -18.19 4.43
CA PRO A 26 -6.19 -19.05 3.84
C PRO A 26 -6.24 -19.10 2.30
N LEU A 27 -7.30 -18.56 1.70
CA LEU A 27 -7.40 -18.40 0.25
C LEU A 27 -6.71 -17.13 -0.27
N LEU A 28 -6.20 -16.26 0.62
CA LEU A 28 -5.52 -15.02 0.29
C LEU A 28 -4.04 -15.09 0.68
N GLN A 29 -3.18 -14.52 -0.16
CA GLN A 29 -1.75 -14.38 0.11
C GLN A 29 -1.33 -12.93 -0.12
N ALA A 30 -0.78 -12.32 0.93
CA ALA A 30 -0.22 -10.98 0.89
C ALA A 30 1.20 -10.96 0.31
N HIS A 31 1.51 -9.94 -0.48
CA HIS A 31 2.85 -9.60 -0.95
C HIS A 31 3.18 -8.18 -0.50
N PHE A 32 4.35 -7.97 0.10
CA PHE A 32 4.68 -6.71 0.77
C PHE A 32 5.73 -5.91 0.01
N GLY A 33 5.49 -4.61 -0.13
CA GLY A 33 6.47 -3.62 -0.56
C GLY A 33 6.69 -2.58 0.54
N ARG A 34 7.94 -2.21 0.81
CA ARG A 34 8.26 -1.20 1.83
C ARG A 34 8.57 0.13 1.17
N VAL A 35 7.99 1.20 1.69
CA VAL A 35 8.19 2.57 1.20
C VAL A 35 8.88 3.43 2.27
N LEU A 36 9.81 4.29 1.85
CA LEU A 36 10.46 5.24 2.74
C LEU A 36 9.52 6.42 3.01
N THR A 37 9.46 6.87 4.25
CA THR A 37 8.73 8.09 4.63
C THR A 37 9.43 9.32 4.06
N SER A 38 8.67 10.27 3.53
CA SER A 38 9.17 11.49 2.89
C SER A 38 9.81 12.50 3.85
N GLY A 39 9.61 12.38 5.16
CA GLY A 39 10.19 13.28 6.15
C GLY A 39 9.91 12.89 7.59
N THR A 40 10.23 13.80 8.51
CA THR A 40 10.06 13.62 9.98
C THR A 40 8.81 14.30 10.52
N ALA A 41 8.03 14.97 9.67
CA ALA A 41 6.79 15.61 10.07
C ALA A 41 5.77 14.55 10.54
N PRO A 42 4.89 14.89 11.49
CA PRO A 42 3.72 14.07 11.78
C PRO A 42 2.98 13.75 10.48
N PHE A 43 2.61 12.48 10.31
CA PHE A 43 1.85 12.02 9.15
C PHE A 43 2.56 12.15 7.80
N ALA A 44 3.88 12.36 7.79
CA ALA A 44 4.64 12.42 6.54
C ALA A 44 4.31 11.21 5.63
N PRO A 45 3.86 11.45 4.39
CA PRO A 45 3.50 10.38 3.49
C PRO A 45 4.74 9.62 3.02
N PRO A 46 4.59 8.45 2.38
CA PRO A 46 5.67 7.83 1.63
C PRO A 46 6.26 8.75 0.56
N LYS A 47 7.52 8.51 0.20
CA LYS A 47 8.12 9.07 -1.01
C LYS A 47 7.37 8.57 -2.25
N GLU A 48 7.09 9.48 -3.16
CA GLU A 48 6.29 9.19 -4.34
C GLU A 48 6.99 8.20 -5.28
N GLU A 49 8.30 8.34 -5.43
CA GLU A 49 9.13 7.44 -6.24
C GLU A 49 9.16 6.01 -5.69
N ASP A 50 9.14 5.87 -4.36
CA ASP A 50 9.10 4.57 -3.70
C ASP A 50 7.73 3.91 -3.88
N VAL A 51 6.65 4.67 -3.76
CA VAL A 51 5.28 4.18 -4.04
C VAL A 51 5.20 3.63 -5.46
N ALA A 52 5.65 4.41 -6.45
CA ALA A 52 5.64 3.98 -7.85
C ALA A 52 6.50 2.72 -8.07
N TYR A 53 7.73 2.72 -7.55
CA TYR A 53 8.66 1.59 -7.71
C TYR A 53 8.12 0.31 -7.06
N GLN A 54 7.66 0.38 -5.82
CA GLN A 54 7.14 -0.78 -5.10
C GLN A 54 5.81 -1.28 -5.70
N SER A 55 4.93 -0.39 -6.13
CA SER A 55 3.72 -0.78 -6.88
C SER A 55 4.06 -1.54 -8.15
N ARG A 56 5.08 -1.09 -8.90
CA ARG A 56 5.55 -1.82 -10.09
C ARG A 56 6.06 -3.22 -9.74
N LEU A 57 6.87 -3.36 -8.69
CA LEU A 57 7.35 -4.68 -8.26
C LEU A 57 6.20 -5.62 -7.88
N LEU A 58 5.23 -5.12 -7.11
CA LEU A 58 4.04 -5.89 -6.74
C LEU A 58 3.21 -6.31 -7.96
N GLY A 59 3.02 -5.40 -8.93
CA GLY A 59 2.34 -5.72 -10.19
C GLY A 59 3.02 -6.85 -10.97
N MET A 60 4.36 -6.90 -10.99
CA MET A 60 5.10 -8.01 -11.62
C MET A 60 4.90 -9.35 -10.91
N SER A 61 4.56 -9.34 -9.62
CA SER A 61 4.20 -10.55 -8.85
C SER A 61 2.78 -11.04 -9.11
N LYS A 62 2.04 -10.45 -10.05
CA LYS A 62 0.67 -10.82 -10.44
C LYS A 62 -0.33 -10.76 -9.28
N VAL A 63 -0.18 -9.78 -8.40
CA VAL A 63 -1.23 -9.45 -7.42
C VAL A 63 -2.47 -8.92 -8.15
N GLU A 64 -3.65 -9.07 -7.56
CA GLU A 64 -4.92 -8.69 -8.16
C GLU A 64 -5.38 -7.29 -7.73
N VAL A 65 -4.81 -6.77 -6.64
CA VAL A 65 -5.10 -5.44 -6.05
C VAL A 65 -3.92 -5.00 -5.18
N ILE A 66 -3.70 -3.70 -4.99
CA ILE A 66 -2.69 -3.16 -4.06
C ILE A 66 -3.32 -2.20 -3.04
N CYS A 67 -2.99 -2.35 -1.76
CA CYS A 67 -3.37 -1.43 -0.69
C CYS A 67 -2.15 -0.69 -0.11
N LEU A 68 -2.24 0.62 0.11
CA LEU A 68 -1.30 1.34 0.98
C LEU A 68 -1.82 1.37 2.42
N SER A 69 -1.12 0.70 3.33
CA SER A 69 -1.46 0.62 4.75
C SER A 69 -0.73 1.69 5.58
N GLN A 70 -1.19 2.94 5.44
CA GLN A 70 -0.73 4.09 6.22
C GLN A 70 -1.84 5.15 6.30
N THR A 71 -2.85 4.94 7.15
CA THR A 71 -4.04 5.82 7.22
C THR A 71 -3.69 7.27 7.54
N SER A 72 -2.63 7.50 8.32
CA SER A 72 -2.20 8.86 8.64
C SER A 72 -1.73 9.65 7.42
N ALA A 73 -1.18 9.00 6.38
CA ALA A 73 -0.72 9.71 5.19
C ALA A 73 -1.86 10.45 4.47
N SER A 74 -3.09 9.93 4.57
CA SER A 74 -4.30 10.55 4.02
C SER A 74 -4.68 11.86 4.72
N LEU A 75 -4.07 12.17 5.87
CA LEU A 75 -4.24 13.45 6.55
C LEU A 75 -3.25 14.54 6.06
N PHE A 76 -2.40 14.22 5.10
CA PHE A 76 -1.37 15.14 4.63
C PHE A 76 -1.93 16.25 3.72
N THR A 77 -2.78 15.89 2.76
CA THR A 77 -3.52 16.80 1.88
C THR A 77 -4.85 16.17 1.47
N ASP A 78 -5.85 16.99 1.12
CA ASP A 78 -7.19 16.50 0.76
C ASP A 78 -7.18 15.56 -0.46
N GLU A 79 -6.30 15.80 -1.44
CA GLU A 79 -6.19 15.01 -2.66
C GLU A 79 -5.25 13.80 -2.54
N TYR A 80 -4.68 13.55 -1.36
CA TYR A 80 -3.61 12.56 -1.18
C TYR A 80 -4.01 11.16 -1.65
N ASP A 81 -5.19 10.70 -1.25
CA ASP A 81 -5.67 9.37 -1.59
C ASP A 81 -5.92 9.21 -3.09
N GLU A 82 -6.53 10.20 -3.74
CA GLU A 82 -6.78 10.17 -5.18
C GLU A 82 -5.46 10.09 -5.97
N VAL A 83 -4.51 10.97 -5.65
CA VAL A 83 -3.21 11.03 -6.32
C VAL A 83 -2.42 9.74 -6.11
N THR A 84 -2.43 9.22 -4.88
CA THR A 84 -1.69 8.01 -4.51
C THR A 84 -2.28 6.77 -5.17
N VAL A 85 -3.62 6.62 -5.16
CA VAL A 85 -4.31 5.51 -5.84
C VAL A 85 -4.06 5.53 -7.33
N ARG A 86 -4.13 6.71 -7.97
CA ARG A 86 -3.80 6.85 -9.39
C ARG A 86 -2.38 6.38 -9.67
N ARG A 87 -1.40 6.87 -8.91
CA ARG A 87 0.01 6.49 -9.04
C ARG A 87 0.24 4.99 -8.88
N MET A 88 -0.35 4.37 -7.86
CA MET A 88 -0.21 2.93 -7.61
C MET A 88 -0.83 2.12 -8.75
N THR A 89 -2.02 2.52 -9.21
CA THR A 89 -2.75 1.84 -10.29
C THR A 89 -1.98 1.93 -11.61
N GLU A 90 -1.52 3.12 -11.99
CA GLU A 90 -0.73 3.32 -13.21
C GLU A 90 0.60 2.54 -13.18
N SER A 91 1.26 2.49 -12.02
CA SER A 91 2.57 1.83 -11.88
C SER A 91 2.48 0.30 -11.85
N SER A 92 1.38 -0.25 -11.33
CA SER A 92 1.20 -1.70 -11.13
C SER A 92 0.34 -2.37 -12.21
N GLY A 93 -0.51 -1.62 -12.89
CA GLY A 93 -1.51 -2.15 -13.82
C GLY A 93 -2.71 -2.82 -13.14
N VAL A 94 -2.88 -2.69 -11.81
CA VAL A 94 -3.99 -3.29 -11.07
C VAL A 94 -4.71 -2.27 -10.18
N PRO A 95 -5.99 -2.49 -9.83
CA PRO A 95 -6.73 -1.60 -8.95
C PRO A 95 -5.99 -1.37 -7.62
N SER A 96 -6.07 -0.15 -7.10
CA SER A 96 -5.40 0.23 -5.87
C SER A 96 -6.33 0.98 -4.91
N LEU A 97 -6.00 0.97 -3.63
CA LEU A 97 -6.69 1.71 -2.58
C LEU A 97 -5.73 2.13 -1.46
N THR A 98 -6.14 3.08 -0.62
CA THR A 98 -5.47 3.38 0.65
C THR A 98 -6.26 2.82 1.83
N SER A 99 -5.61 2.63 2.97
CA SER A 99 -6.29 2.18 4.18
C SER A 99 -7.30 3.19 4.73
N ALA A 100 -7.16 4.50 4.42
CA ALA A 100 -8.17 5.49 4.78
C ALA A 100 -9.51 5.22 4.06
N GLN A 101 -9.46 4.98 2.74
CA GLN A 101 -10.63 4.62 1.96
C GLN A 101 -11.30 3.32 2.43
N ALA A 102 -10.54 2.40 3.04
CA ALA A 102 -11.07 1.16 3.60
C ALA A 102 -11.75 1.35 4.96
N VAL A 103 -11.37 2.37 5.73
CA VAL A 103 -11.95 2.67 7.04
C VAL A 103 -13.27 3.44 6.92
N GLY A 104 -13.38 4.34 5.92
CA GLY A 104 -14.54 5.21 5.71
C GLY A 104 -14.24 6.64 6.11
#